data_AF-A0A453JIZ7-F1
#
_entry.id   AF-A0A453JIZ7-F1
#
_cell.length_a   1.000
_cell.length_b   1.000
_cell.length_c   1.000
_cell.angle_alpha   90.00
_cell.angle_beta   90.00
_cell.angle_gamma   90.00
#
_symmetry.space_group_name_H-M   'P 1'
#
loop_
_entity.id
_entity.type
_entity.pdbx_description
1 polymer ?
#
loop_
_entity_poly.entity_id
_entity_poly.type
_entity_poly.pdbx_seq_one_letter_code
_entity_poly.pdbx_strand_id
1 'polypeptide(L)'
;MQFFVDGFCALVLQVQPNGYVPPVTFETGPVRREEKVYGFLFPQEDFFTPTMYCPGNVTDGGTGPLANWRHGIPFHSFGRFGSPIFNQSGHLVGISYQDYE
;
A
#
# COMPACT_ATOMS: atom_id res chain seq x y z
N MET A 1 -12.19 1.45 15.94
CA MET A 1 -11.95 0.06 16.40
C MET A 1 -10.69 -0.43 15.70
N GLN A 2 -9.77 -1.10 16.41
CA GLN A 2 -8.53 -1.65 15.86
C GLN A 2 -8.61 -3.17 15.89
N PHE A 3 -8.24 -3.83 14.80
CA PHE A 3 -8.09 -5.29 14.75
C PHE A 3 -6.92 -5.67 13.85
N PHE A 4 -6.33 -6.84 14.12
CA PHE A 4 -5.21 -7.39 13.35
C PHE A 4 -5.72 -8.48 12.41
N VAL A 5 -5.39 -8.39 11.12
CA VAL A 5 -5.66 -9.42 10.12
C VAL A 5 -4.33 -9.78 9.47
N ASP A 6 -3.88 -11.02 9.63
CA ASP A 6 -2.72 -11.59 8.92
C ASP A 6 -1.46 -10.70 8.95
N GLY A 7 -1.15 -10.09 10.09
CA GLY A 7 0.03 -9.23 10.27
C GLY A 7 -0.19 -7.74 9.96
N PHE A 8 -1.36 -7.36 9.45
CA PHE A 8 -1.74 -5.97 9.18
C PHE A 8 -2.65 -5.40 10.27
N CYS A 9 -2.40 -4.16 10.66
CA CYS A 9 -3.27 -3.42 11.57
C CYS A 9 -4.33 -2.65 10.77
N ALA A 10 -5.59 -3.02 10.94
CA ALA A 10 -6.71 -2.27 10.40
C ALA A 10 -7.25 -1.31 11.45
N LEU A 11 -7.25 -0.01 11.12
CA LEU A 11 -7.91 1.04 11.90
C LEU A 11 -9.18 1.47 11.19
N VAL A 12 -10.34 1.12 11.77
CA VAL A 12 -11.61 1.68 11.31
C VAL A 12 -11.81 3.00 12.01
N LEU A 13 -11.49 4.07 11.30
CA LEU A 13 -11.86 5.43 11.67
C LEU A 13 -13.33 5.64 11.27
N GLN A 14 -14.17 6.04 12.22
CA GLN A 14 -15.47 6.64 11.89
C GLN A 14 -15.18 8.04 11.33
N VAL A 15 -14.87 8.11 10.04
CA VAL A 15 -14.75 9.38 9.34
C VAL A 15 -16.15 9.95 9.23
N GLN A 16 -16.44 11.04 9.95
CA GLN A 16 -17.62 11.82 9.62
C GLN A 16 -17.37 12.42 8.24
N PRO A 17 -18.18 12.11 7.21
CA PRO A 17 -17.98 12.64 5.88
C PRO A 17 -18.21 14.15 5.93
N ASN A 18 -17.12 14.90 6.07
CA ASN A 18 -17.10 16.35 5.90
C ASN A 18 -16.95 16.72 4.41
N GLY A 19 -17.11 15.74 3.49
CA GLY A 19 -17.19 15.95 2.05
C GLY A 19 -15.85 16.06 1.32
N TYR A 20 -14.72 16.01 2.02
CA TYR A 20 -13.41 16.30 1.43
C TYR A 20 -12.55 15.08 1.07
N VAL A 21 -12.83 13.90 1.63
CA VAL A 21 -12.01 12.70 1.38
C VAL A 21 -12.85 11.60 0.72
N PRO A 22 -12.75 11.41 -0.60
CA PRO A 22 -13.38 10.27 -1.25
C PRO A 22 -12.71 8.96 -0.79
N PRO A 23 -13.48 7.87 -0.59
CA PRO A 23 -12.91 6.58 -0.28
C PRO A 23 -12.07 6.07 -1.47
N VAL A 24 -10.99 5.37 -1.16
CA VAL A 24 -10.18 4.67 -2.16
C VAL A 24 -10.90 3.41 -2.66
N THR A 25 -10.80 3.14 -3.96
CA THR A 25 -11.27 1.87 -4.53
C THR A 25 -10.23 0.78 -4.29
N PHE A 26 -10.68 -0.36 -3.75
CA PHE A 26 -9.86 -1.55 -3.58
C PHE A 26 -9.92 -2.43 -4.83
N GLU A 27 -8.78 -2.95 -5.27
CA GLU A 27 -8.72 -3.96 -6.30
C GLU A 27 -8.29 -5.30 -5.69
N THR A 28 -9.21 -6.27 -5.71
CA THR A 28 -9.03 -7.60 -5.10
C THR A 28 -8.58 -8.65 -6.12
N GLY A 29 -8.15 -8.22 -7.32
CA GLY A 29 -7.60 -9.12 -8.32
C GLY A 29 -6.20 -9.60 -7.96
N PRO A 30 -5.71 -10.68 -8.59
CA PRO A 30 -4.31 -11.06 -8.45
C PRO A 30 -3.40 -10.00 -9.07
N VAL A 31 -2.41 -9.55 -8.29
CA VAL A 31 -1.37 -8.62 -8.75
C VAL A 31 -0.35 -9.39 -9.59
N ARG A 32 -0.13 -8.96 -10.84
CA ARG A 32 0.69 -9.71 -11.80
C ARG A 32 2.14 -9.28 -11.79
N ARG A 33 3.05 -10.21 -12.08
CA ARG A 33 4.46 -9.89 -12.30
C ARG A 33 4.61 -8.84 -13.41
N GLU A 34 5.57 -7.94 -13.24
CA GLU A 34 5.86 -6.82 -14.15
C GLU A 34 4.80 -5.73 -14.20
N GLU A 35 3.69 -5.87 -13.46
CA GLU A 35 2.70 -4.82 -13.33
C GLU A 35 3.33 -3.58 -12.69
N LYS A 36 3.01 -2.41 -13.25
CA LYS A 36 3.52 -1.14 -12.75
C LYS A 36 2.67 -0.68 -11.58
N VAL A 37 3.33 -0.44 -10.46
CA VAL A 37 2.73 -0.05 -9.19
C VAL A 37 3.43 1.16 -8.62
N TYR A 38 2.79 1.81 -7.66
CA TYR A 38 3.27 3.06 -7.11
C TYR A 38 3.06 3.13 -5.61
N GLY A 39 4.15 3.32 -4.88
CA GLY A 39 4.14 3.45 -3.43
C GLY A 39 3.99 4.91 -3.00
N PHE A 40 3.04 5.18 -2.11
CA PHE A 40 2.96 6.47 -1.41
C PHE A 40 3.75 6.38 -0.11
N LEU A 41 4.91 7.04 -0.10
CA LEU A 41 5.88 6.94 0.98
C LEU A 41 5.63 8.01 2.04
N PHE A 42 5.56 7.59 3.30
CA PHE A 42 5.58 8.48 4.47
C PHE A 42 6.99 8.49 5.07
N PRO A 43 7.60 9.67 5.32
CA PRO A 43 8.92 9.79 5.95
C PRO A 43 9.00 9.11 7.32
N GLN A 44 10.22 8.76 7.74
CA GLN A 44 10.46 8.13 9.04
C GLN A 44 10.19 9.06 10.23
N GLU A 45 10.37 10.38 10.09
CA GLU A 45 10.19 11.37 11.18
C GLU A 45 9.27 12.51 10.74
N ASP A 46 8.43 12.99 11.66
CA ASP A 46 7.68 14.26 11.69
C ASP A 46 6.68 14.61 10.56
N PHE A 47 6.49 13.78 9.54
CA PHE A 47 5.58 14.08 8.43
C PHE A 47 4.40 13.10 8.33
N PHE A 48 3.17 13.62 8.44
CA PHE A 48 1.92 12.89 8.21
C PHE A 48 1.44 12.93 6.75
N THR A 49 2.14 13.67 5.89
CA THR A 49 1.85 13.78 4.47
C THR A 49 2.79 12.87 3.68
N PRO A 50 2.28 12.11 2.70
CA PRO A 50 3.15 11.37 1.80
C PRO A 50 4.02 12.37 1.05
N THR A 51 5.34 12.21 1.15
CA THR A 51 6.30 13.16 0.57
C THR A 51 6.77 12.73 -0.81
N MET A 52 6.47 11.49 -1.22
CA MET A 52 6.94 10.96 -2.49
C MET A 52 6.01 9.88 -3.05
N TYR A 53 5.84 9.92 -4.36
CA TYR A 53 5.18 8.90 -5.17
C TYR A 53 6.24 8.14 -5.96
N CYS A 54 6.57 6.93 -5.51
CA CYS A 54 7.64 6.15 -6.10
C CYS A 54 7.10 5.07 -7.03
N PRO A 55 7.42 5.11 -8.34
CA PRO A 55 7.07 4.04 -9.25
C PRO A 55 7.95 2.81 -8.99
N GLY A 56 7.39 1.64 -9.26
CA GLY A 56 8.13 0.38 -9.32
C GLY A 56 7.34 -0.66 -10.10
N ASN A 57 7.93 -1.84 -10.23
CA ASN A 57 7.27 -2.98 -10.85
C ASN A 57 7.15 -4.10 -9.84
N VAL A 58 6.11 -4.92 -10.00
CA VAL A 58 5.96 -6.19 -9.30
C VAL A 58 7.07 -7.13 -9.77
N THR A 59 7.91 -7.58 -8.85
CA THR A 59 9.01 -8.51 -9.13
C THR A 59 8.59 -9.96 -9.01
N ASP A 60 7.62 -10.23 -8.14
CA ASP A 60 6.98 -11.53 -7.98
C ASP A 60 5.49 -11.33 -7.66
N GLY A 61 4.60 -11.98 -8.40
CA GLY A 61 3.15 -11.73 -8.35
C GLY A 61 2.42 -12.57 -7.32
N GLY A 62 1.20 -12.17 -6.97
CA GLY A 62 0.33 -12.92 -6.07
C GLY A 62 -0.63 -13.82 -6.84
N THR A 63 -0.78 -15.08 -6.43
CA THR A 63 -1.70 -16.03 -7.09
C THR A 63 -3.17 -15.89 -6.63
N GLY A 64 -3.49 -14.90 -5.80
CA GLY A 64 -4.84 -14.71 -5.28
C GLY A 64 -5.10 -13.32 -4.68
N PRO A 65 -6.38 -13.03 -4.32
CA PRO A 65 -6.85 -11.73 -3.85
C PRO A 65 -6.14 -11.15 -2.61
N LEU A 66 -5.52 -12.01 -1.81
CA LEU A 66 -4.84 -11.69 -0.56
C LEU A 66 -3.43 -12.30 -0.51
N ALA A 67 -2.89 -12.68 -1.66
CA ALA A 67 -1.56 -13.26 -1.74
C ALA A 67 -0.51 -12.17 -1.54
N ASN A 68 0.55 -12.52 -0.81
CA ASN A 68 1.74 -11.69 -0.74
C ASN A 68 2.42 -11.65 -2.11
N TRP A 69 3.02 -10.51 -2.44
CA TRP A 69 3.72 -10.26 -3.69
C TRP A 69 4.91 -9.33 -3.41
N ARG A 70 5.92 -9.37 -4.28
CA ARG A 70 7.16 -8.59 -4.12
C ARG A 70 7.23 -7.49 -5.16
N HIS A 71 7.87 -6.38 -4.79
CA HIS A 71 8.01 -5.23 -5.68
C HIS A 71 9.41 -4.61 -5.62
N GLY A 72 9.79 -3.94 -6.71
CA GLY A 72 11.04 -3.19 -6.82
C GLY A 72 10.95 -1.71 -6.41
N ILE A 73 9.87 -1.28 -5.72
CA ILE A 73 9.75 0.11 -5.26
C ILE A 73 10.85 0.41 -4.22
N PRO A 74 11.60 1.53 -4.33
CA PRO A 74 12.71 1.86 -3.44
C PRO A 74 12.25 2.40 -2.06
N PHE A 75 11.57 1.56 -1.26
CA PHE A 75 11.08 1.92 0.08
C PHE A 75 12.19 2.18 1.11
N HIS A 76 13.31 1.46 1.00
CA HIS A 76 14.34 1.34 2.04
C HIS A 76 15.02 2.66 2.46
N SER A 77 15.03 3.66 1.58
CA SER A 77 15.71 4.93 1.84
C SER A 77 14.80 6.01 2.43
N PHE A 78 13.47 5.88 2.33
CA PHE A 78 12.56 7.00 2.62
C PHE A 78 11.20 6.65 3.24
N GLY A 79 10.77 5.38 3.30
CA GLY A 79 9.40 5.02 3.67
C GLY A 79 9.25 4.18 4.94
N ARG A 80 8.23 4.48 5.76
CA ARG A 80 7.70 3.53 6.76
C ARG A 80 6.96 2.36 6.09
N PHE A 81 7.01 1.18 6.71
CA PHE A 81 6.10 0.08 6.41
C PHE A 81 4.65 0.49 6.73
N GLY A 82 3.67 -0.11 6.05
CA GLY A 82 2.25 0.28 6.12
C GLY A 82 1.83 1.29 5.06
N SER A 83 2.71 1.59 4.10
CA SER A 83 2.42 2.53 3.01
C SER A 83 1.49 1.90 1.96
N PRO A 84 0.47 2.62 1.47
CA PRO A 84 -0.43 2.13 0.45
C PRO A 84 0.27 2.08 -0.92
N ILE A 85 -0.02 1.02 -1.67
CA ILE A 85 0.50 0.79 -3.02
C ILE A 85 -0.67 0.76 -4.00
N PHE A 86 -0.53 1.52 -5.09
CA PHE A 86 -1.57 1.70 -6.09
C PHE A 86 -1.13 1.20 -7.47
N ASN A 87 -2.09 0.78 -8.29
CA ASN A 87 -1.84 0.53 -9.71
C ASN A 87 -2.01 1.80 -10.55
N GLN A 88 -1.85 1.67 -11.87
CA GLN A 88 -1.98 2.79 -12.82
C GLN A 88 -3.37 3.43 -12.85
N SER A 89 -4.41 2.70 -12.45
CA SER A 89 -5.79 3.20 -12.37
C SER A 89 -6.08 3.94 -11.08
N GLY A 90 -5.13 3.99 -10.13
CA GLY A 90 -5.31 4.62 -8.83
C GLY A 90 -6.08 3.76 -7.83
N HIS A 91 -6.23 2.45 -8.09
CA HIS A 91 -6.80 1.51 -7.12
C HIS A 91 -5.75 1.05 -6.13
N LEU A 92 -6.16 0.87 -4.88
CA LEU A 92 -5.31 0.28 -3.85
C LEU A 92 -5.18 -1.23 -4.11
N VAL A 93 -3.95 -1.69 -4.31
CA VAL A 93 -3.60 -3.10 -4.63
C VAL A 93 -2.75 -3.76 -3.55
N GLY A 94 -2.26 -3.01 -2.57
CA GLY A 94 -1.51 -3.56 -1.45
C GLY A 94 -1.09 -2.54 -0.42
N ILE A 95 -0.57 -3.05 0.69
CA ILE A 95 0.04 -2.28 1.77
C ILE A 95 1.44 -2.86 1.96
N SER A 96 2.46 -2.01 1.95
CA SER A 96 3.84 -2.46 2.13
C SER A 96 4.06 -2.98 3.56
N TYR A 97 4.84 -4.04 3.70
CA TYR A 97 5.30 -4.54 4.99
C TYR A 97 6.72 -5.09 4.84
N GLN A 98 7.44 -5.26 5.95
CA GLN A 98 8.73 -5.92 5.94
C GLN A 98 8.52 -7.42 6.04
N ASP A 99 9.00 -8.15 5.04
CA ASP A 99 9.16 -9.60 5.13
C ASP A 99 10.52 -9.86 5.80
N TYR A 100 10.53 -10.62 6.91
CA TYR A 100 11.72 -10.89 7.73
C TYR A 100 12.40 -12.23 7.40
N GLU A 101 12.11 -12.81 6.22
CA GLU A 101 12.84 -14.00 5.73
C GLU A 101 14.36 -13.77 5.62
#